data_AF-A0A1M6S0L0-F1
#
_entry.id   AF-A0A1M6S0L0-F1
#
_cell.length_a   1.000
_cell.length_b   1.000
_cell.length_c   1.000
_cell.angle_alpha   90.00
_cell.angle_beta   90.00
_cell.angle_gamma   90.00
#
_symmetry.space_group_name_H-M   'P 1'
#
loop_
_entity.id
_entity.type
_entity.pdbx_description
1 polymer ?
#
loop_
_entity_poly.entity_id
_entity_poly.type
_entity_poly.pdbx_seq_one_letter_code
_entity_poly.pdbx_strand_id
1 'polypeptide(L)' 'MKNKKSSKPKVNPALEGLEMNINSFGEIKSSMNIDKLNEFLNENVEDKKLKDREDKN' A
#
# COMPACT_ATOMS: atom_id res chain seq x y z
N MET A 1 -6.90 -31.87 -8.59
CA MET A 1 -7.30 -30.59 -7.96
C MET A 1 -6.30 -29.53 -8.39
N LYS A 2 -6.75 -28.43 -9.02
CA LYS A 2 -5.85 -27.35 -9.44
C LYS A 2 -5.52 -26.52 -8.19
N ASN A 3 -4.35 -26.72 -7.59
CA ASN A 3 -3.84 -25.82 -6.58
C ASN A 3 -3.72 -24.43 -7.21
N LYS A 4 -4.67 -23.55 -6.91
CA LYS A 4 -4.46 -22.11 -7.06
C LYS A 4 -3.31 -21.77 -6.11
N LYS A 5 -2.08 -21.82 -6.63
CA LYS A 5 -0.97 -21.12 -6.02
C LYS A 5 -1.43 -19.66 -6.00
N SER A 6 -1.93 -19.21 -4.86
CA SER A 6 -1.96 -17.79 -4.55
C SER A 6 -0.50 -17.38 -4.67
N SER A 7 -0.12 -16.86 -5.85
CA SER A 7 1.19 -16.27 -6.00
C SER A 7 1.17 -15.12 -5.02
N LYS A 8 1.74 -15.33 -3.82
CA LYS A 8 1.99 -14.25 -2.89
C LYS A 8 2.65 -13.18 -3.74
N PRO A 9 2.01 -12.04 -3.97
CA PRO A 9 2.64 -11.01 -4.76
C PRO A 9 4.00 -10.75 -4.11
N LYS A 10 5.06 -10.58 -4.92
CA LYS A 10 6.41 -10.23 -4.44
C LYS A 10 6.37 -8.79 -3.89
N VAL A 11 5.55 -8.57 -2.87
CA VAL A 11 5.49 -7.33 -2.13
C VAL A 11 6.74 -7.24 -1.27
N ASN A 12 7.17 -6.02 -0.97
CA ASN A 12 8.28 -5.78 -0.05
C ASN A 12 8.10 -6.66 1.21
N PRO A 13 9.17 -7.30 1.73
CA PRO A 13 9.08 -8.08 2.98
C PRO A 13 8.38 -7.32 4.13
N ALA A 14 8.52 -5.99 4.19
CA ALA A 14 7.83 -5.15 5.17
C ALA A 14 6.28 -5.16 5.06
N LEU A 15 5.77 -5.54 3.89
CA LEU A 15 4.36 -5.66 3.55
C LEU A 15 3.87 -7.12 3.55
N GLU A 16 4.65 -8.06 4.07
CA GLU A 16 4.19 -9.44 4.19
C GLU A 16 2.93 -9.52 5.08
N GLY A 17 1.89 -10.20 4.59
CA GLY A 17 0.60 -10.29 5.27
C GLY A 17 -0.36 -9.13 5.00
N LEU A 18 0.00 -8.17 4.14
CA LEU A 18 -0.92 -7.14 3.66
C LEU A 18 -1.98 -7.74 2.71
N GLU A 19 -3.24 -7.68 3.12
CA GLU A 19 -4.40 -7.98 2.29
C GLU A 19 -5.25 -6.71 2.18
N MET A 20 -5.48 -6.23 0.96
CA MET A 20 -6.34 -5.08 0.69
C MET A 20 -7.49 -5.51 -0.21
N ASN A 21 -8.71 -5.16 0.20
CA ASN A 21 -9.93 -5.44 -0.54
C ASN A 21 -10.79 -4.17 -0.59
N ILE A 22 -11.41 -3.92 -1.74
CA ILE A 22 -12.35 -2.82 -1.93
C ILE A 22 -13.73 -3.45 -2.09
N ASN A 23 -14.70 -3.03 -1.27
CA ASN A 23 -16.06 -3.52 -1.42
C ASN A 23 -16.83 -2.72 -2.48
N SER A 24 -18.06 -3.15 -2.80
CA SER A 24 -18.90 -2.50 -3.80
C SER A 24 -19.29 -1.05 -3.45
N PHE A 25 -19.10 -0.63 -2.20
CA PHE A 25 -19.34 0.74 -1.73
C PHE A 25 -18.08 1.62 -1.78
N GLY A 26 -16.94 1.08 -2.23
CA GLY A 26 -15.67 1.81 -2.30
C GLY A 26 -14.92 1.87 -0.96
N GLU A 27 -15.37 1.15 0.07
CA GLU A 27 -14.64 1.08 1.33
C GLU A 27 -13.40 0.20 1.17
N ILE A 28 -12.26 0.72 1.63
CA ILE A 28 -10.98 0.00 1.61
C ILE A 28 -10.83 -0.74 2.94
N LYS A 29 -10.72 -2.07 2.87
CA LYS A 29 -10.38 -2.92 4.01
C LYS A 29 -8.96 -3.44 3.87
N SER A 30 -8.12 -3.11 4.85
CA SER A 30 -6.75 -3.60 4.97
C SER A 30 -6.62 -4.51 6.19
N SER A 31 -5.88 -5.60 6.06
CA SER A 31 -5.48 -6.45 7.21
C SER A 31 -4.38 -5.81 8.07
N MET A 32 -3.68 -4.80 7.56
CA MET A 32 -2.57 -4.13 8.22
C MET A 32 -3.02 -2.80 8.84
N ASN A 33 -2.40 -2.42 9.96
CA ASN A 33 -2.62 -1.11 10.57
C ASN A 33 -2.31 0.02 9.58
N ILE A 34 -3.22 0.99 9.47
CA ILE A 34 -3.10 2.16 8.61
C ILE A 34 -1.86 3.00 8.95
N ASP A 35 -1.48 3.09 10.22
CA ASP A 35 -0.32 3.89 10.63
C ASP A 35 0.98 3.31 10.07
N LYS A 36 1.14 1.98 10.14
CA LYS A 36 2.29 1.27 9.58
C LYS A 36 2.34 1.40 8.06
N LEU A 37 1.17 1.37 7.40
CA LEU A 37 1.09 1.56 5.95
C LEU A 37 1.50 3.00 5.57
N ASN A 38 1.06 4.00 6.31
CA ASN A 38 1.42 5.39 6.09
C ASN A 38 2.93 5.63 6.28
N GLU A 39 3.53 5.06 7.33
CA GLU A 39 4.97 5.14 7.57
C GLU A 39 5.76 4.51 6.41
N PHE A 40 5.36 3.31 5.99
CA PHE A 40 5.96 2.66 4.82
C PHE A 40 5.86 3.53 3.56
N LEU A 41 4.71 4.15 3.31
CA LEU A 41 4.52 5.03 2.16
C LEU A 41 5.38 6.29 2.25
N ASN A 42 5.48 6.93 3.41
CA ASN A 42 6.32 8.11 3.61
C ASN A 42 7.81 7.81 3.38
N GLU A 43 8.28 6.61 3.75
CA GLU A 43 9.67 6.20 3.54
C GLU A 43 9.97 5.82 2.08
N ASN A 44 9.03 5.16 1.39
CA ASN A 44 9.29 4.53 0.10
C ASN A 44 8.70 5.30 -1.09
N VAL A 45 7.79 6.25 -0.84
CA VAL A 45 7.08 7.00 -1.88
C VAL A 45 7.30 8.49 -1.65
N GLU A 46 7.94 9.12 -2.62
CA GLU A 46 8.07 10.57 -2.65
C GLU A 46 6.69 11.24 -2.77
N ASP A 47 6.42 12.23 -1.92
CA ASP A 47 5.16 12.96 -1.94
C ASP A 47 5.00 13.76 -3.24
N LYS A 48 4.17 13.24 -4.14
CA LYS A 48 3.86 13.87 -5.44
C LYS A 48 3.25 15.26 -5.28
N LYS A 49 2.59 15.56 -4.15
CA LYS A 49 2.04 16.90 -3.88
C LYS A 49 3.11 17.94 -3.60
N LEU A 50 4.33 17.53 -3.28
CA LEU A 50 5.48 18.39 -3.04
C LEU A 50 6.40 18.48 -4.26
N LYS A 51 6.28 17.55 -5.22
CA LYS A 51 7.13 17.53 -6.43
C LYS A 51 6.93 18.75 -7.32
N ASP A 52 5.68 19.19 -7.46
CA ASP A 52 5.31 20.31 -8.34
C ASP A 52 5.17 21.64 -7.58
N ARG A 53 5.50 21.66 -6.28
CA ARG A 53 5.55 22.92 -5.54
C ARG A 53 6.85 23.63 -5.90
N GLU A 54 6.75 24.56 -6.84
CA GLU A 54 7.75 25.61 -7.06
C GLU A 54 7.84 26.62 -5.90
N ASP A 55 7.37 26.26 -4.70
CA ASP A 55 7.61 27.03 -3.47
C ASP A 55 9.04 26.73 -2.97
N LYS A 56 10.02 26.94 -3.84
CA LYS A 56 11.33 27.44 -3.41
C LYS A 56 11.20 28.96 -3.42
N ASN A 57 10.75 29.54 -2.30
CA ASN A 57 11.21 30.82 -1.72
C ASN A 57 10.25 31.32 -0.64
#